data_AF-A0A5F2BNT7-F1
#
_entry.id   AF-A0A5F2BNT7-F1
#
_cell.length_a   1.000
_cell.length_b   1.000
_cell.length_c   1.000
_cell.angle_alpha   90.00
_cell.angle_beta   90.00
_cell.angle_gamma   90.00
#
_symmetry.space_group_name_H-M   'P 1'
#
loop_
_entity.id
_entity.type
_entity.pdbx_description
1 polymer ?
#
loop_
_entity_poly.entity_id
_entity_poly.type
_entity_poly.pdbx_seq_one_letter_code
_entity_poly.pdbx_strand_id
1 'polypeptide(L)'
;MQNNSEQDRIFINSYLEYKHSGNSEALIEQAAFWIRRIAVRKFSLSEDGKNDVLVRFIQKIEYFSEIYEKGKYENFPAFAIKFLKHLVLNQWKKEIQNRKREPGFLEPDSLIGPVFHSSEMETETAAHRIFLNDILKNFDPRGVLILKLKHNLFLERWEILLLKSILSVSGNSIRDFLKERMEKRYSSRKRELDLLERMEVSHQILFSERKNARDRSSRSKSKLKRKLLRLETIYTYEEISFWFSWKSSLIKKLYLQTMNSLKDAGKNTKFIPISEEEEKEAA
;
A
#
# COMPACT_ATOMS: atom_id res chain seq x y z
N MET A 1 6.96 4.13 34.54
CA MET A 1 5.99 5.23 34.78
C MET A 1 6.65 6.59 35.06
N GLN A 2 7.99 6.73 35.02
CA GLN A 2 8.70 7.99 35.33
C GLN A 2 8.83 8.98 34.15
N ASN A 3 8.89 8.53 32.89
CA ASN A 3 9.19 9.41 31.75
C ASN A 3 8.16 10.53 31.48
N ASN A 4 6.91 10.39 31.94
CA ASN A 4 5.90 11.42 31.72
C ASN A 4 6.12 12.66 32.60
N SER A 5 6.61 12.50 33.84
CA SER A 5 6.79 13.65 34.74
C SER A 5 7.95 14.55 34.34
N GLU A 6 8.97 14.02 33.67
CA GLU A 6 10.09 14.82 33.17
C GLU A 6 9.68 15.68 31.97
N GLN A 7 8.93 15.10 31.01
CA GLN A 7 8.39 15.85 29.87
C GLN A 7 7.40 16.93 30.30
N ASP A 8 6.56 16.63 31.30
CA ASP A 8 5.64 17.60 31.88
C ASP A 8 6.38 18.76 32.56
N ARG A 9 7.48 18.48 33.28
CA ARG A 9 8.35 19.52 33.89
C ARG A 9 9.03 20.38 32.84
N ILE A 10 9.56 19.79 31.77
CA ILE A 10 10.20 20.52 30.67
C ILE A 10 9.17 21.45 30.01
N PHE A 11 7.94 20.97 29.80
CA PHE A 11 6.90 21.79 29.16
C PHE A 11 6.49 22.97 30.05
N ILE A 12 6.34 22.75 31.36
CA ILE A 12 6.07 23.82 32.33
C ILE A 12 7.20 24.86 32.32
N ASN A 13 8.45 24.42 32.39
CA ASN A 13 9.61 25.32 32.42
C ASN A 13 9.70 26.16 31.15
N SER A 14 9.44 25.56 29.97
CA SER A 14 9.45 26.29 28.69
C SER A 14 8.37 27.39 28.63
N TYR A 15 7.23 27.21 29.31
CA TYR A 15 6.18 28.22 29.39
C TYR A 15 6.51 29.34 30.39
N LEU A 16 7.11 28.98 31.53
CA LEU A 16 7.58 29.97 32.50
C LEU A 16 8.70 30.83 31.91
N GLU A 17 9.62 30.22 31.16
CA GLU A 17 10.67 30.94 30.44
C GLU A 17 10.07 31.94 29.44
N TYR A 18 9.11 31.50 28.61
CA TYR A 18 8.36 32.40 27.74
C TYR A 18 7.70 33.57 28.48
N LYS A 19 7.12 33.33 29.66
CA LYS A 19 6.51 34.39 30.48
C LYS A 19 7.51 35.39 31.04
N HIS A 20 8.70 34.93 31.41
CA HIS A 20 9.70 35.77 32.06
C HIS A 20 10.59 36.52 31.07
N SER A 21 10.98 35.90 29.96
CA SER A 21 11.94 36.45 29.00
C SER A 21 11.32 36.86 27.67
N GLY A 22 10.07 36.46 27.40
CA GLY A 22 9.45 36.60 26.09
C GLY A 22 10.00 35.63 25.04
N ASN A 23 11.00 34.80 25.37
CA ASN A 23 11.57 33.84 24.42
C ASN A 23 10.63 32.65 24.23
N SER A 24 10.08 32.51 23.01
CA SER A 24 9.15 31.43 22.67
C SER A 24 9.81 30.17 22.10
N GLU A 25 11.13 30.17 21.86
CA GLU A 25 11.82 29.06 21.16
C GLU A 25 11.60 27.71 21.85
N ALA A 26 11.90 27.62 23.15
CA ALA A 26 11.74 26.39 23.91
C ALA A 26 10.28 25.91 23.96
N LEU A 27 9.32 26.84 24.02
CA LEU A 27 7.89 26.52 24.03
C LEU A 27 7.43 25.98 22.67
N ILE A 28 7.94 26.54 21.58
CA ILE A 28 7.63 26.10 20.21
C ILE A 28 8.20 24.71 19.96
N GLU A 29 9.42 24.42 20.42
CA GLU A 29 10.02 23.09 20.31
C GLU A 29 9.19 22.02 21.06
N GLN A 30 8.74 22.33 22.27
CA GLN A 30 7.88 21.43 23.03
C GLN A 30 6.51 21.26 22.36
N ALA A 31 5.92 22.32 21.83
CA ALA A 31 4.69 22.24 21.06
C ALA A 31 4.84 21.35 19.82
N ALA A 32 5.94 21.51 19.06
CA ALA A 32 6.25 20.69 17.89
C ALA A 32 6.38 19.20 18.24
N PHE A 33 7.06 18.88 19.34
CA PHE A 33 7.17 17.51 19.84
C PHE A 33 5.80 16.89 20.13
N TRP A 34 4.95 17.60 20.86
CA TRP A 34 3.61 17.11 21.19
C TRP A 34 2.68 17.04 19.97
N ILE A 35 2.72 18.00 19.05
CA ILE A 35 1.96 17.97 17.80
C ILE A 35 2.32 16.72 16.99
N ARG A 36 3.60 16.41 16.81
CA ARG A 36 4.05 15.20 16.10
C ARG A 36 3.49 13.94 16.77
N ARG A 37 3.55 13.86 18.10
CA ARG A 37 3.06 12.70 18.85
C ARG A 37 1.54 12.51 18.77
N ILE A 38 0.77 13.61 18.75
CA ILE A 38 -0.70 13.57 18.63
C ILE A 38 -1.11 13.25 17.18
N ALA A 39 -0.44 13.84 16.19
CA ALA A 39 -0.75 13.67 14.78
C ALA A 39 -0.56 12.24 14.27
N VAL A 40 0.51 11.54 14.72
CA VAL A 40 0.83 10.17 14.27
C VAL A 40 -0.22 9.14 14.68
N ARG A 41 -0.92 9.33 15.81
CA ARG A 41 -1.82 8.30 16.35
C ARG A 41 -3.17 8.24 15.65
N LYS A 42 -3.99 9.29 15.78
CA LYS A 42 -5.40 9.27 15.40
C LYS A 42 -5.70 10.07 14.13
N PHE A 43 -4.85 11.04 13.78
CA PHE A 43 -5.18 12.06 12.78
C PHE A 43 -4.37 11.94 11.49
N SER A 44 -3.28 11.15 11.45
CA SER A 44 -2.48 10.87 10.23
C SER A 44 -2.27 12.10 9.33
N LEU A 45 -1.90 13.25 9.91
CA LEU A 45 -1.62 14.48 9.18
C LEU A 45 -0.33 14.35 8.36
N SER A 46 -0.28 15.00 7.19
CA SER A 46 0.95 15.17 6.40
C SER A 46 2.00 16.01 7.16
N GLU A 47 3.26 15.99 6.72
CA GLU A 47 4.29 16.87 7.31
C GLU A 47 3.92 18.36 7.14
N ASP A 48 3.38 18.75 5.99
CA ASP A 48 2.89 20.11 5.76
C ASP A 48 1.74 20.45 6.72
N GLY A 49 0.81 19.51 6.94
CA GLY A 49 -0.27 19.68 7.91
C GLY A 49 0.21 19.86 9.35
N LYS A 50 1.30 19.18 9.74
CA LYS A 50 1.92 19.36 11.07
C LYS A 50 2.57 20.74 11.20
N ASN A 51 3.24 21.21 10.14
CA ASN A 51 3.88 22.52 10.11
C ASN A 51 2.83 23.64 10.16
N ASP A 52 1.72 23.50 9.44
CA ASP A 52 0.58 24.41 9.51
C ASP A 52 -0.01 24.53 10.93
N VAL A 53 -0.10 23.41 11.64
CA VAL A 53 -0.57 23.40 13.04
C VAL A 53 0.40 24.15 13.94
N LEU A 54 1.71 23.96 13.74
CA LEU A 54 2.74 24.66 14.49
C LEU A 54 2.69 26.18 14.23
N VAL A 55 2.58 26.60 12.97
CA VAL A 55 2.44 28.02 12.61
C VAL A 55 1.21 28.64 13.26
N ARG A 56 0.07 27.93 13.26
CA ARG A 56 -1.15 28.39 13.94
C ARG A 56 -1.01 28.44 15.46
N PHE A 57 -0.21 27.55 16.04
CA PHE A 57 0.12 27.63 17.45
C PHE A 57 0.92 28.91 17.71
N ILE A 58 1.98 29.17 16.94
CA ILE A 58 2.82 30.38 17.03
C ILE A 58 1.97 31.65 16.97
N GLN A 59 1.08 31.74 15.99
CA GLN A 59 0.14 32.87 15.82
C GLN A 59 -0.84 33.04 16.99
N LYS A 60 -1.04 32.01 17.80
CA LYS A 60 -2.00 31.99 18.92
C LYS A 60 -1.33 31.84 20.28
N ILE A 61 -0.01 32.02 20.40
CA ILE A 61 0.71 31.87 21.67
C ILE A 61 0.17 32.84 22.73
N GLU A 62 -0.09 34.09 22.36
CA GLU A 62 -0.64 35.10 23.29
C GLU A 62 -2.04 34.72 23.76
N TYR A 63 -2.91 34.32 22.83
CA TYR A 63 -4.26 33.84 23.14
C TYR A 63 -4.24 32.56 24.00
N PHE A 64 -3.31 31.65 23.73
CA PHE A 64 -3.07 30.45 24.55
C PHE A 64 -2.72 30.82 25.99
N SER A 65 -1.86 31.83 26.15
CA SER A 65 -1.43 32.37 27.43
C SER A 65 -2.60 33.00 28.20
N GLU A 66 -3.41 33.82 27.53
CA GLU A 66 -4.59 34.44 28.14
C GLU A 66 -5.64 33.42 28.61
N ILE A 67 -5.89 32.37 27.82
CA ILE A 67 -6.86 31.33 28.20
C ILE A 67 -6.38 30.60 29.46
N TYR A 68 -5.09 30.32 29.55
CA TYR A 68 -4.53 29.64 30.72
C TYR A 68 -4.71 30.48 31.99
N GLU A 69 -4.37 31.77 31.92
CA GLU A 69 -4.46 32.70 33.05
C GLU A 69 -5.91 32.99 33.47
N LYS A 70 -6.80 33.23 32.51
CA LYS A 70 -8.23 33.47 32.79
C LYS A 70 -8.94 32.22 33.31
N GLY A 71 -8.51 31.03 32.89
CA GLY A 71 -9.14 29.76 33.22
C GLY A 71 -8.73 29.15 34.56
N LYS A 72 -7.71 29.69 35.26
CA LYS A 72 -7.18 29.16 36.54
C LYS A 72 -6.99 27.64 36.55
N TYR A 73 -6.44 27.08 35.48
CA TYR A 73 -6.23 25.63 35.38
C TYR A 73 -5.09 25.17 36.30
N GLU A 74 -5.33 24.16 37.13
CA GLU A 74 -4.32 23.62 38.07
C GLU A 74 -3.21 22.83 37.37
N ASN A 75 -3.48 22.27 36.17
CA ASN A 75 -2.55 21.41 35.44
C ASN A 75 -2.24 21.96 34.04
N PHE A 76 -1.11 22.66 33.92
CA PHE A 76 -0.65 23.27 32.68
C PHE A 76 -0.41 22.25 31.55
N PRO A 77 0.35 21.14 31.74
CA PRO A 77 0.56 20.14 30.68
C PRO A 77 -0.74 19.58 30.10
N ALA A 78 -1.72 19.28 30.95
CA ALA A 78 -3.01 18.75 30.51
C ALA A 78 -3.78 19.77 29.66
N PHE A 79 -3.78 21.04 30.08
CA PHE A 79 -4.36 22.14 29.31
C PHE A 79 -3.67 22.30 27.94
N ALA A 80 -2.34 22.34 27.94
CA ALA A 80 -1.53 22.56 26.75
C ALA A 80 -1.72 21.43 25.71
N ILE A 81 -1.69 20.17 26.16
CA ILE A 81 -1.93 19.01 25.29
C ILE A 81 -3.35 19.05 24.70
N LYS A 82 -4.36 19.45 25.50
CA LYS A 82 -5.74 19.57 25.01
C LYS A 82 -5.86 20.67 23.96
N PHE A 83 -5.22 21.82 24.17
CA PHE A 83 -5.19 22.91 23.20
C PHE A 83 -4.55 22.49 21.87
N LEU A 84 -3.36 21.87 21.92
CA LEU A 84 -2.67 21.36 20.74
C LEU A 84 -3.50 20.30 20.00
N LYS A 85 -4.17 19.41 20.74
CA LYS A 85 -5.09 18.41 20.18
C LYS A 85 -6.24 19.05 19.41
N HIS A 86 -6.79 20.17 19.88
CA HIS A 86 -7.83 20.89 19.16
C HIS A 86 -7.31 21.53 17.86
N LEU A 87 -6.08 22.08 17.86
CA LEU A 87 -5.46 22.60 16.64
C LEU A 87 -5.23 21.50 15.59
N VAL A 88 -4.70 20.35 16.02
CA VAL A 88 -4.50 19.16 15.18
C VAL A 88 -5.83 18.68 14.58
N LEU A 89 -6.88 18.58 15.39
CA LEU A 89 -8.21 18.14 14.94
C LEU A 89 -8.82 19.09 13.91
N ASN A 90 -8.64 20.40 14.09
CA ASN A 90 -9.14 21.40 13.15
C ASN A 90 -8.42 21.32 11.81
N GLN A 91 -7.09 21.11 11.81
CA GLN A 91 -6.35 20.92 10.57
C GLN A 91 -6.74 19.62 9.87
N TRP A 92 -6.91 18.53 10.62
CA TRP A 92 -7.34 17.26 10.08
C TRP A 92 -8.71 17.34 9.39
N LYS A 93 -9.66 18.05 9.99
CA LYS A 93 -10.97 18.31 9.36
C LYS A 93 -10.83 19.10 8.06
N LYS A 94 -9.94 20.10 8.00
CA LYS A 94 -9.66 20.88 6.78
C LYS A 94 -9.06 20.00 5.69
N GLU A 95 -8.07 19.16 6.01
CA GLU A 95 -7.47 18.24 5.03
C GLU A 95 -8.49 17.25 4.49
N ILE A 96 -9.37 16.69 5.33
CA ILE A 96 -10.45 15.81 4.85
C ILE A 96 -11.41 16.54 3.94
N GLN A 97 -11.77 17.79 4.27
CA GLN A 97 -12.65 18.58 3.42
C GLN A 97 -11.98 18.95 2.10
N ASN A 98 -10.69 19.28 2.11
CA ASN A 98 -9.92 19.56 0.91
C ASN A 98 -9.77 18.31 0.03
N ARG A 99 -9.46 17.14 0.60
CA ARG A 99 -9.46 15.87 -0.16
C ARG A 99 -10.81 15.53 -0.79
N LYS A 100 -11.92 15.98 -0.20
CA LYS A 100 -13.27 15.81 -0.77
C LYS A 100 -13.63 16.88 -1.79
N ARG A 101 -12.94 18.02 -1.79
CA ARG A 101 -13.23 19.20 -2.62
C ARG A 101 -12.22 19.42 -3.73
N GLU A 102 -11.03 18.83 -3.65
CA GLU A 102 -10.12 18.69 -4.77
C GLU A 102 -10.88 17.92 -5.85
N PRO A 103 -11.32 18.57 -6.95
CA PRO A 103 -11.63 17.80 -8.14
C PRO A 103 -10.35 17.03 -8.48
N GLY A 104 -10.48 15.81 -9.01
CA GLY A 104 -9.35 15.03 -9.56
C GLY A 104 -8.73 15.71 -10.79
N PHE A 105 -8.41 16.99 -10.67
CA PHE A 105 -7.94 17.88 -11.71
C PHE A 105 -6.44 18.05 -11.48
N LEU A 106 -5.72 17.01 -11.88
CA LEU A 106 -4.36 16.99 -12.44
C LEU A 106 -3.89 15.51 -12.42
N GLU A 107 -4.69 14.61 -12.99
CA GLU A 107 -4.13 13.39 -13.57
C GLU A 107 -3.73 13.74 -15.02
N PRO A 108 -2.44 13.61 -15.40
CA PRO A 108 -1.96 13.93 -16.75
C PRO A 108 -2.39 12.87 -17.80
N ASP A 109 -3.40 12.06 -17.51
CA ASP A 109 -3.79 10.89 -18.31
C ASP A 109 -5.09 11.10 -19.11
N SER A 110 -5.58 12.34 -19.24
CA SER A 110 -6.73 12.64 -20.10
C SER A 110 -6.38 12.59 -21.59
N LEU A 111 -5.98 11.41 -22.08
CA LEU A 111 -6.15 11.03 -23.48
C LEU A 111 -7.62 10.67 -23.68
N ILE A 112 -8.23 11.30 -24.68
CA ILE A 112 -9.63 11.12 -25.08
C ILE A 112 -9.87 9.63 -25.40
N GLY A 113 -10.66 8.99 -24.55
CA GLY A 113 -11.18 7.63 -24.69
C GLY A 113 -12.28 7.41 -23.63
N PRO A 114 -13.25 6.52 -23.87
CA PRO A 114 -14.29 6.25 -22.88
C PRO A 114 -13.65 5.72 -21.60
N VAL A 115 -13.99 6.37 -20.48
CA VAL A 115 -13.51 6.02 -19.15
C VAL A 115 -14.10 4.66 -18.78
N PHE A 116 -13.35 3.59 -19.03
CA PHE A 116 -13.58 2.32 -18.36
C PHE A 116 -13.22 2.54 -16.88
N HIS A 117 -14.19 3.03 -16.10
CA HIS A 117 -14.06 3.02 -14.66
C HIS A 117 -13.82 1.58 -14.21
N SER A 118 -12.66 1.37 -13.60
CA SER A 118 -12.10 0.11 -13.09
C SER A 118 -12.93 -0.64 -12.04
N SER A 119 -14.22 -0.32 -11.86
CA SER A 119 -15.11 -1.07 -10.97
C SER A 119 -15.49 -2.44 -11.56
N GLU A 120 -15.64 -2.52 -12.89
CA GLU A 120 -15.89 -3.79 -13.59
C GLU A 120 -14.64 -4.67 -13.57
N MET A 121 -13.45 -4.10 -13.74
CA MET A 121 -12.18 -4.85 -13.62
C MET A 121 -11.92 -5.36 -12.19
N GLU A 122 -12.26 -4.59 -11.15
CA GLU A 122 -12.15 -5.04 -9.75
C GLU A 122 -13.17 -6.13 -9.38
N THR A 123 -14.40 -6.03 -9.90
CA THR A 123 -15.45 -7.03 -9.68
C THR A 123 -15.22 -8.31 -10.50
N GLU A 124 -14.76 -8.21 -11.74
CA GLU A 124 -14.33 -9.34 -12.55
C GLU A 124 -13.13 -10.05 -11.93
N THR A 125 -12.10 -9.31 -11.50
CA THR A 125 -10.96 -9.94 -10.80
C THR A 125 -11.40 -10.60 -9.50
N ALA A 126 -12.40 -10.08 -8.78
CA ALA A 126 -12.98 -10.73 -7.61
C ALA A 126 -13.73 -12.03 -7.99
N ALA A 127 -14.55 -12.03 -9.05
CA ALA A 127 -15.30 -13.20 -9.49
C ALA A 127 -14.38 -14.35 -9.92
N HIS A 128 -13.35 -14.06 -10.73
CA HIS A 128 -12.34 -15.05 -11.13
C HIS A 128 -11.54 -15.58 -9.93
N ARG A 129 -11.27 -14.74 -8.93
CA ARG A 129 -10.60 -15.15 -7.68
C ARG A 129 -11.47 -16.05 -6.82
N ILE A 130 -12.76 -15.73 -6.66
CA ILE A 130 -13.71 -16.54 -5.89
C ILE A 130 -13.83 -17.91 -6.55
N PHE A 131 -14.03 -17.95 -7.86
CA PHE A 131 -14.10 -19.19 -8.64
C PHE A 131 -12.83 -20.04 -8.52
N LEU A 132 -11.66 -19.42 -8.66
CA LEU A 132 -10.38 -20.12 -8.53
C LEU A 132 -10.19 -20.66 -7.11
N ASN A 133 -10.53 -19.89 -6.07
CA ASN A 133 -10.46 -20.37 -4.69
C ASN A 133 -11.45 -21.51 -4.42
N ASP A 134 -12.66 -21.47 -4.98
CA ASP A 134 -13.63 -22.55 -4.83
C ASP A 134 -13.17 -23.86 -5.49
N ILE A 135 -12.50 -23.77 -6.65
CA ILE A 135 -11.86 -24.94 -7.26
C ILE A 135 -10.69 -25.44 -6.39
N LEU A 136 -9.85 -24.53 -5.88
CA LEU A 136 -8.67 -24.88 -5.10
C LEU A 136 -8.99 -25.50 -3.72
N LYS A 137 -10.16 -25.22 -3.13
CA LYS A 137 -10.59 -25.83 -1.85
C LYS A 137 -10.63 -27.35 -1.89
N ASN A 138 -10.89 -27.94 -3.05
CA ASN A 138 -11.03 -29.39 -3.22
C ASN A 138 -9.69 -30.12 -3.45
N PHE A 139 -8.57 -29.39 -3.55
CA PHE A 139 -7.26 -29.97 -3.81
C PHE A 139 -6.41 -30.14 -2.55
N ASP A 140 -5.30 -30.86 -2.69
CA ASP A 140 -4.34 -31.03 -1.60
C ASP A 140 -3.84 -29.64 -1.13
N PRO A 141 -4.07 -29.27 0.14
CA PRO A 141 -3.71 -27.96 0.68
C PRO A 141 -2.22 -27.64 0.56
N ARG A 142 -1.34 -28.65 0.55
CA ARG A 142 0.11 -28.45 0.37
C ARG A 142 0.45 -28.09 -1.07
N GLY A 143 -0.19 -28.75 -2.02
CA GLY A 143 -0.04 -28.47 -3.45
C GLY A 143 -0.59 -27.09 -3.83
N VAL A 144 -1.74 -26.72 -3.26
CA VAL A 144 -2.34 -25.39 -3.39
C VAL A 144 -1.42 -24.31 -2.84
N LEU A 145 -0.84 -24.51 -1.66
CA LEU A 145 0.13 -23.58 -1.08
C LEU A 145 1.33 -23.37 -2.01
N ILE A 146 1.92 -24.45 -2.54
CA ILE A 146 3.06 -24.37 -3.47
C ILE A 146 2.67 -23.61 -4.76
N LEU A 147 1.48 -23.89 -5.32
CA LEU A 147 0.94 -23.20 -6.49
C LEU A 147 0.81 -21.69 -6.23
N LYS A 148 0.20 -21.32 -5.10
CA LYS A 148 -0.01 -19.92 -4.72
C LYS A 148 1.29 -19.19 -4.42
N LEU A 149 2.27 -19.86 -3.79
CA LEU A 149 3.60 -19.29 -3.58
C LEU A 149 4.30 -19.03 -4.92
N LYS A 150 4.29 -20.02 -5.81
CA LYS A 150 4.95 -19.92 -7.11
C LYS A 150 4.37 -18.81 -7.99
N HIS A 151 3.04 -18.69 -8.07
CA HIS A 151 2.33 -17.73 -8.94
C HIS A 151 1.92 -16.43 -8.24
N ASN A 152 2.52 -16.12 -7.09
CA ASN A 152 2.25 -14.88 -6.35
C ASN A 152 0.79 -14.68 -5.88
N LEU A 153 0.00 -15.73 -5.76
CA LEU A 153 -1.41 -15.61 -5.37
C LEU A 153 -1.55 -15.26 -3.88
N PHE A 154 -2.69 -14.68 -3.51
CA PHE A 154 -3.02 -14.36 -2.12
C PHE A 154 -3.17 -15.64 -1.30
N LEU A 155 -2.61 -15.61 -0.09
CA LEU A 155 -2.79 -16.70 0.88
C LEU A 155 -3.98 -16.40 1.78
N GLU A 156 -4.81 -17.40 1.98
CA GLU A 156 -5.90 -17.37 2.95
C GLU A 156 -5.38 -17.67 4.36
N ARG A 157 -6.21 -17.37 5.37
CA ARG A 157 -5.83 -17.54 6.78
C ARG A 157 -5.41 -18.97 7.11
N TRP A 158 -6.13 -19.97 6.61
CA TRP A 158 -5.81 -21.38 6.86
C TRP A 158 -4.50 -21.81 6.16
N GLU A 159 -4.22 -21.26 4.97
CA GLU A 159 -2.97 -21.50 4.23
C GLU A 159 -1.77 -20.88 4.96
N ILE A 160 -1.96 -19.72 5.58
CA ILE A 160 -0.93 -19.08 6.42
C ILE A 160 -0.66 -19.93 7.68
N LEU A 161 -1.70 -20.53 8.27
CA LEU A 161 -1.53 -21.46 9.39
C LEU A 161 -0.79 -22.74 8.96
N LEU A 162 -1.10 -23.26 7.78
CA LEU A 162 -0.38 -24.40 7.19
C LEU A 162 1.10 -24.05 6.94
N LEU A 163 1.35 -22.90 6.31
CA LEU A 163 2.69 -22.37 6.09
C LEU A 163 3.45 -22.21 7.41
N LYS A 164 2.79 -21.68 8.45
CA LYS A 164 3.34 -21.58 9.80
C LYS A 164 3.77 -22.93 10.35
N SER A 165 2.94 -23.95 10.19
CA SER A 165 3.27 -25.30 10.66
C SER A 165 4.48 -25.88 9.91
N ILE A 166 4.53 -25.72 8.59
CA ILE A 166 5.64 -26.21 7.74
C ILE A 166 6.94 -25.49 8.11
N LEU A 167 6.91 -24.16 8.24
CA LEU A 167 8.08 -23.36 8.57
C LEU A 167 8.57 -23.62 9.99
N SER A 168 7.66 -23.87 10.94
CA SER A 168 8.03 -24.24 12.30
C SER A 168 8.76 -25.59 12.36
N VAL A 169 8.44 -26.53 11.47
CA VAL A 169 9.14 -27.82 11.37
C VAL A 169 10.51 -27.66 10.71
N SER A 170 10.66 -26.74 9.75
CA SER A 170 11.96 -26.45 9.12
C SER A 170 12.87 -25.55 9.96
N GLY A 171 12.40 -25.05 11.11
CA GLY A 171 13.16 -24.11 11.96
C GLY A 171 13.23 -22.68 11.40
N ASN A 172 12.45 -22.39 10.36
CA ASN A 172 12.42 -21.10 9.69
C ASN A 172 11.35 -20.18 10.29
N SER A 173 11.65 -18.88 10.36
CA SER A 173 10.70 -17.90 10.86
C SER A 173 9.73 -17.46 9.75
N ILE A 174 8.43 -17.44 10.07
CA ILE A 174 7.38 -16.96 9.14
C ILE A 174 7.57 -15.48 8.83
N ARG A 175 8.09 -14.71 9.80
CA ARG A 175 8.33 -13.28 9.63
C ARG A 175 9.37 -13.03 8.56
N ASP A 176 10.46 -13.79 8.58
CA ASP A 176 11.53 -13.66 7.59
C ASP A 176 11.05 -14.12 6.21
N PHE A 177 10.29 -15.23 6.15
CA PHE A 177 9.67 -15.68 4.90
C PHE A 177 8.74 -14.62 4.28
N LEU A 178 7.85 -14.03 5.08
CA LEU A 178 6.92 -13.00 4.61
C LEU A 178 7.65 -11.70 4.21
N LYS A 179 8.76 -11.37 4.88
CA LYS A 179 9.61 -10.24 4.52
C LYS A 179 10.30 -10.47 3.17
N GLU A 180 10.95 -11.61 2.97
CA GLU A 180 11.54 -11.96 1.66
C GLU A 180 10.49 -11.94 0.56
N ARG A 181 9.29 -12.48 0.85
CA ARG A 181 8.17 -12.47 -0.10
C ARG A 181 7.75 -11.07 -0.50
N MET A 182 7.67 -10.14 0.46
CA MET A 182 7.36 -8.73 0.21
C MET A 182 8.43 -8.09 -0.68
N GLU A 183 9.71 -8.33 -0.40
CA GLU A 183 10.83 -7.80 -1.18
C GLU A 183 10.83 -8.33 -2.62
N LYS A 184 10.59 -9.64 -2.81
CA LYS A 184 10.48 -10.24 -4.14
C LYS A 184 9.30 -9.65 -4.92
N ARG A 185 8.12 -9.54 -4.30
CA ARG A 185 6.94 -8.88 -4.91
C ARG A 185 7.25 -7.44 -5.32
N TYR A 186 7.93 -6.69 -4.46
CA TYR A 186 8.32 -5.32 -4.74
C TYR A 186 9.27 -5.24 -5.93
N SER A 187 10.29 -6.12 -5.97
CA SER A 187 11.25 -6.15 -7.09
C SER A 187 10.60 -6.53 -8.42
N SER A 188 9.65 -7.48 -8.41
CA SER A 188 8.81 -7.84 -9.55
C SER A 188 8.01 -6.65 -10.05
N ARG A 189 7.25 -6.00 -9.16
CA ARG A 189 6.45 -4.82 -9.50
C ARG A 189 7.32 -3.66 -10.01
N LYS A 190 8.51 -3.47 -9.44
CA LYS A 190 9.45 -2.45 -9.93
C LYS A 190 9.89 -2.74 -11.37
N ARG A 191 10.21 -3.99 -11.70
CA ARG A 191 10.55 -4.38 -13.08
C ARG A 191 9.38 -4.17 -14.04
N GLU A 192 8.16 -4.45 -13.59
CA GLU A 192 6.93 -4.20 -14.35
C GLU A 192 6.75 -2.70 -14.64
N LEU A 193 6.89 -1.86 -13.61
CA LEU A 193 6.85 -0.40 -13.74
C LEU A 193 7.93 0.12 -14.69
N ASP A 194 9.18 -0.34 -14.53
CA ASP A 194 10.29 0.03 -15.43
C ASP A 194 10.00 -0.38 -16.88
N LEU A 195 9.28 -1.49 -17.11
CA LEU A 195 8.86 -1.92 -18.44
C LEU A 195 7.73 -1.05 -19.00
N LEU A 196 6.78 -0.65 -18.18
CA LEU A 196 5.69 0.25 -18.56
C LEU A 196 6.21 1.65 -18.91
N GLU A 197 7.13 2.19 -18.13
CA GLU A 197 7.82 3.46 -18.43
C GLU A 197 8.55 3.38 -19.78
N ARG A 198 9.26 2.27 -20.05
CA ARG A 198 9.88 2.03 -21.38
C ARG A 198 8.84 1.93 -22.51
N MET A 199 7.64 1.42 -22.22
CA MET A 199 6.54 1.40 -23.19
C MET A 199 6.04 2.81 -23.45
N GLU A 200 5.89 3.64 -22.43
CA GLU A 200 5.49 5.04 -22.54
C GLU A 200 6.50 5.86 -23.36
N VAL A 201 7.80 5.72 -23.07
CA VAL A 201 8.86 6.33 -23.89
C VAL A 201 8.80 5.85 -25.34
N SER A 202 8.49 4.57 -25.57
CA SER A 202 8.30 4.06 -26.93
C SER A 202 7.04 4.60 -27.63
N HIS A 203 6.02 4.99 -26.87
CA HIS A 203 4.84 5.70 -27.36
C HIS A 203 5.21 7.13 -27.74
N GLN A 204 6.03 7.83 -26.95
CA GLN A 204 6.49 9.19 -27.27
C GLN A 204 7.31 9.24 -28.57
N ILE A 205 8.06 8.18 -28.89
CA ILE A 205 8.77 8.04 -30.18
C ILE A 205 7.81 8.10 -31.39
N LEU A 206 6.53 7.70 -31.25
CA LEU A 206 5.54 7.80 -32.33
C LEU A 206 5.27 9.24 -32.77
N PHE A 207 5.42 10.19 -31.85
CA PHE A 207 5.19 11.61 -32.08
C PHE A 207 6.47 12.35 -32.51
N SER A 208 7.58 11.63 -32.72
CA SER A 208 8.83 12.21 -33.25
C SER A 208 8.84 12.27 -34.77
N GLU A 209 9.42 13.33 -35.37
CA GLU A 209 9.50 13.56 -36.83
C GLU A 209 10.38 12.54 -37.61
N ARG A 210 10.76 11.42 -36.98
CA ARG A 210 11.66 10.42 -37.59
C ARG A 210 10.91 9.58 -38.62
N LYS A 211 11.51 9.41 -39.81
CA LYS A 211 11.07 8.40 -40.79
C LYS A 211 11.02 7.00 -40.13
N ASN A 212 9.91 6.28 -40.29
CA ASN A 212 9.63 4.95 -39.73
C ASN A 212 9.43 4.86 -38.20
N ALA A 213 9.01 5.95 -37.55
CA ALA A 213 8.69 5.98 -36.11
C ALA A 213 7.61 4.95 -35.71
N ARG A 214 6.57 4.77 -36.54
CA ARG A 214 5.44 3.84 -36.30
C ARG A 214 5.88 2.38 -36.18
N ASP A 215 6.72 1.92 -37.11
CA ASP A 215 7.19 0.53 -37.15
C ASP A 215 8.15 0.21 -35.99
N ARG A 216 9.04 1.15 -35.64
CA ARG A 216 9.96 0.99 -34.51
C ARG A 216 9.22 0.91 -33.18
N SER A 217 8.22 1.77 -32.99
CA SER A 217 7.39 1.75 -31.80
C SER A 217 6.56 0.47 -31.70
N SER A 218 5.90 0.04 -32.79
CA SER A 218 5.13 -1.21 -32.83
C SER A 218 5.99 -2.44 -32.46
N ARG A 219 7.19 -2.55 -33.04
CA ARG A 219 8.14 -3.64 -32.71
C ARG A 219 8.61 -3.58 -31.25
N SER A 220 8.85 -2.38 -30.70
CA SER A 220 9.25 -2.20 -29.30
C SER A 220 8.12 -2.59 -28.34
N LYS A 221 6.90 -2.10 -28.58
CA LYS A 221 5.71 -2.46 -27.80
C LYS A 221 5.43 -3.95 -27.81
N SER A 222 5.52 -4.60 -28.96
CA SER A 222 5.38 -6.07 -29.08
C SER A 222 6.38 -6.81 -28.19
N LYS A 223 7.66 -6.40 -28.21
CA LYS A 223 8.70 -6.99 -27.35
C LYS A 223 8.44 -6.75 -25.86
N LEU A 224 7.97 -5.56 -25.49
CA LEU A 224 7.69 -5.20 -24.09
C LEU A 224 6.42 -5.88 -23.57
N LYS A 225 5.34 -5.93 -24.37
CA LYS A 225 4.12 -6.69 -24.07
C LYS A 225 4.41 -8.18 -23.84
N ARG A 226 5.28 -8.79 -24.65
CA ARG A 226 5.74 -10.17 -24.42
C ARG A 226 6.52 -10.35 -23.12
N LYS A 227 7.21 -9.32 -22.61
CA LYS A 227 7.90 -9.37 -21.32
C LYS A 227 6.92 -9.24 -20.15
N LEU A 228 5.90 -8.38 -20.28
CA LEU A 228 4.82 -8.22 -19.28
C LEU A 228 3.93 -9.47 -19.17
N LEU A 229 3.62 -10.10 -20.30
CA LEU A 229 2.78 -11.32 -20.34
C LEU A 229 3.50 -12.59 -19.86
N ARG A 230 4.78 -12.53 -19.48
CA ARG A 230 5.46 -13.69 -18.88
C ARG A 230 4.90 -13.90 -17.48
N LEU A 231 4.34 -15.08 -17.23
CA LEU A 231 3.93 -15.52 -15.90
C LEU A 231 5.08 -15.34 -14.93
N GLU A 232 4.99 -14.36 -14.04
CA GLU A 232 6.01 -14.12 -13.02
C GLU A 232 5.92 -15.21 -11.95
N THR A 233 6.77 -16.23 -12.09
CA THR A 233 7.03 -17.15 -11.00
C THR A 233 7.92 -16.47 -9.99
N ILE A 234 7.41 -16.16 -8.80
CA ILE A 234 8.17 -15.49 -7.74
C ILE A 234 9.15 -16.45 -7.07
N TYR A 235 8.72 -17.69 -6.88
CA TYR A 235 9.54 -18.70 -6.23
C TYR A 235 9.89 -19.84 -7.19
N THR A 236 11.16 -20.23 -7.19
CA THR A 236 11.61 -21.47 -7.83
C THR A 236 11.30 -22.67 -6.95
N TYR A 237 11.32 -23.88 -7.53
CA TYR A 237 11.13 -25.09 -6.71
C TYR A 237 12.24 -25.27 -5.67
N GLU A 238 13.45 -24.81 -5.98
CA GLU A 238 14.60 -24.87 -5.08
C GLU A 238 14.43 -23.91 -3.90
N GLU A 239 13.96 -22.70 -4.14
CA GLU A 239 13.69 -21.74 -3.07
C GLU A 239 12.58 -22.22 -2.14
N ILE A 240 11.49 -22.78 -2.68
CA ILE A 240 10.44 -23.40 -1.86
C ILE A 240 11.01 -24.58 -1.07
N SER A 241 11.89 -25.37 -1.69
CA SER A 241 12.53 -26.52 -1.04
C SER A 241 13.43 -26.12 0.12
N PHE A 242 14.15 -25.01 -0.02
CA PHE A 242 14.98 -24.42 1.03
C PHE A 242 14.12 -24.00 2.22
N TRP A 243 13.03 -23.28 1.97
CA TRP A 243 12.13 -22.79 3.02
C TRP A 243 11.39 -23.92 3.76
N PHE A 244 10.93 -24.93 3.03
CA PHE A 244 10.14 -26.05 3.59
C PHE A 244 11.00 -27.19 4.11
N SER A 245 12.32 -27.18 3.84
CA SER A 245 13.23 -28.31 4.08
C SER A 245 12.74 -29.62 3.45
N TRP A 246 12.06 -29.53 2.30
CA TRP A 246 11.56 -30.68 1.55
C TRP A 246 12.43 -30.97 0.34
N LYS A 247 12.37 -32.18 -0.21
CA LYS A 247 13.04 -32.48 -1.48
C LYS A 247 12.36 -31.70 -2.62
N SER A 248 13.15 -31.02 -3.47
CA SER A 248 12.65 -30.27 -4.63
C SER A 248 11.81 -31.13 -5.59
N SER A 249 12.13 -32.43 -5.70
CA SER A 249 11.36 -33.41 -6.48
C SER A 249 9.94 -33.62 -5.95
N LEU A 250 9.74 -33.62 -4.62
CA LEU A 250 8.43 -33.72 -4.01
C LEU A 250 7.59 -32.47 -4.26
N ILE A 251 8.20 -31.29 -4.12
CA ILE A 251 7.54 -30.00 -4.42
C ILE A 251 7.12 -29.94 -5.89
N LYS A 252 8.01 -30.35 -6.80
CA LYS A 252 7.70 -30.43 -8.24
C LYS A 252 6.54 -31.38 -8.51
N LYS A 253 6.51 -32.55 -7.86
CA LYS A 253 5.43 -33.55 -8.02
C LYS A 253 4.09 -33.00 -7.52
N LEU A 254 4.05 -32.42 -6.32
CA LEU A 254 2.83 -31.81 -5.74
C LEU A 254 2.32 -30.65 -6.59
N TYR A 255 3.23 -29.80 -7.09
CA TYR A 255 2.88 -28.72 -8.00
C TYR A 255 2.27 -29.24 -9.30
N LEU A 256 2.90 -30.23 -9.94
CA LEU A 256 2.41 -30.80 -11.20
C LEU A 256 1.07 -31.51 -11.02
N GLN A 257 0.89 -32.23 -9.91
CA GLN A 257 -0.40 -32.85 -9.57
C GLN A 257 -1.49 -31.78 -9.43
N THR A 258 -1.24 -30.74 -8.64
CA THR A 258 -2.21 -29.64 -8.45
C THR A 258 -2.49 -28.91 -9.77
N MET A 259 -1.46 -28.68 -10.59
CA MET A 259 -1.60 -28.01 -11.88
C MET A 259 -2.39 -28.86 -12.90
N ASN A 260 -2.17 -30.17 -12.92
CA ASN A 260 -2.92 -31.07 -13.80
C ASN A 260 -4.38 -31.14 -13.36
N SER A 261 -4.65 -31.29 -12.06
CA SER A 261 -6.00 -31.25 -11.52
C SER A 261 -6.70 -29.92 -11.80
N LEU A 262 -5.98 -28.79 -11.75
CA LEU A 262 -6.52 -27.48 -12.12
C LEU A 262 -6.85 -27.39 -13.62
N LYS A 263 -6.00 -27.94 -14.49
CA LYS A 263 -6.26 -28.01 -15.93
C LYS A 263 -7.47 -28.87 -16.25
N ASP A 264 -7.64 -29.99 -15.55
CA ASP A 264 -8.78 -30.88 -15.76
C ASP A 264 -10.07 -30.27 -15.20
N ALA A 265 -10.02 -29.57 -14.07
CA ALA A 265 -11.13 -28.76 -13.59
C ALA A 265 -11.53 -27.66 -14.59
N GLY A 266 -10.55 -26.98 -15.19
CA GLY A 266 -10.76 -25.95 -16.21
C GLY A 266 -11.39 -26.47 -17.51
N LYS A 267 -11.19 -27.75 -17.86
CA LYS A 267 -11.85 -28.39 -19.00
C LYS A 267 -13.31 -28.75 -18.72
N ASN A 268 -13.63 -29.08 -17.47
CA ASN A 268 -14.99 -29.42 -17.04
C ASN A 268 -15.86 -28.19 -16.83
N THR A 269 -15.24 -27.03 -16.58
CA THR A 269 -15.90 -25.74 -16.57
C THR A 269 -15.98 -25.23 -18.00
N LYS A 270 -17.08 -25.52 -18.70
CA LYS A 270 -17.43 -24.78 -19.91
C LYS A 270 -17.53 -23.31 -19.51
N PHE A 271 -16.49 -22.52 -19.75
CA PHE A 271 -16.67 -21.08 -19.90
C PHE A 271 -17.72 -20.94 -20.99
N ILE A 272 -18.90 -20.46 -20.63
CA ILE A 272 -19.93 -20.10 -21.60
C ILE A 272 -19.24 -19.08 -22.50
N PRO A 273 -18.96 -19.39 -23.77
CA PRO A 273 -18.49 -18.35 -24.67
C PRO A 273 -19.62 -17.32 -24.71
N ILE A 274 -19.30 -16.07 -24.36
CA ILE A 274 -20.18 -14.94 -24.69
C ILE A 274 -20.43 -15.08 -26.19
N SER A 275 -21.67 -15.34 -26.55
CA SER A 275 -22.06 -15.59 -27.93
C SER A 275 -21.70 -14.38 -28.77
N GLU A 276 -21.08 -14.63 -29.93
CA GLU A 276 -20.72 -13.65 -30.98
C GLU A 276 -21.93 -12.80 -31.50
N GLU A 277 -23.12 -12.97 -30.91
CA GLU A 277 -24.33 -12.22 -31.21
C GLU A 277 -24.33 -10.83 -30.53
N GLU A 278 -23.67 -10.65 -29.38
CA GLU A 278 -23.60 -9.34 -28.70
C GLU A 278 -22.56 -8.39 -29.34
N GLU A 279 -21.56 -8.90 -30.06
CA GLU A 279 -20.59 -8.06 -30.82
C GLU A 279 -21.21 -7.44 -32.09
N LYS A 280 -22.33 -7.97 -32.58
CA LYS A 280 -22.99 -7.46 -33.80
C LYS A 280 -24.05 -6.41 -33.56
N GLU A 281 -24.54 -6.25 -32.33
CA GLU A 281 -25.49 -5.19 -31.98
C GLU A 281 -24.81 -3.88 -31.53
N ALA A 282 -23.49 -3.90 -31.31
CA ALA A 282 -22.72 -2.73 -30.86
C ALA A 282 -21.85 -2.07 -31.96
N ALA A 283 -21.99 -2.48 -33.23
CA ALA A 283 -21.30 -1.90 -34.39
C ALA A 283 -22.29 -1.23 -35.36
#